data_AF-E9N3L5-F1
#
_entry.id   AF-E9N3L5-F1
#
_cell.length_a   1.000
_cell.length_b   1.000
_cell.length_c   1.000
_cell.angle_alpha   90.00
_cell.angle_beta   90.00
_cell.angle_gamma   90.00
#
_symmetry.space_group_name_H-M   'P 1'
#
loop_
_entity.id
_entity.type
_entity.pdbx_description
1 polymer ?
#
loop_
_entity_poly.entity_id
_entity_poly.type
_entity_poly.pdbx_seq_one_letter_code
_entity_poly.pdbx_strand_id
1 'polypeptide(L)'
;QAVAVVYYRSGYTPRDYPSESEWNARLLIEQSSAVKCPSIAYHLAGTKKIQQELAKPGVLERFMDNKDDIAKLRKCFAGLWSLDDQEIIKKAIEKPELFVMKPQREGGGNNIYGDDVRENLLRLQREGEEENAAYILMQRIFPKVSNVFLLRDGVYHKDQAISELGVYGAYLRSKDE
;
A
#
# COMPACT_ATOMS: atom_id res chain seq x y z
N GLN A 1 25.59 11.98 -21.07
CA GLN A 1 25.65 12.87 -19.89
C GLN A 1 25.64 12.01 -18.65
N ALA A 2 26.50 12.28 -17.66
CA ALA A 2 26.50 11.51 -16.42
C ALA A 2 25.25 11.82 -15.57
N VAL A 3 24.71 10.81 -14.88
CA VAL A 3 23.51 10.92 -14.05
C VAL A 3 23.87 10.61 -12.60
N ALA A 4 23.67 11.58 -11.70
CA ALA A 4 23.94 11.41 -10.27
C ALA A 4 22.74 10.86 -9.49
N VAL A 5 21.52 11.21 -9.91
CA VAL A 5 20.27 10.86 -9.21
C VAL A 5 19.22 10.44 -10.24
N VAL A 6 18.50 9.37 -9.95
CA VAL A 6 17.29 8.98 -10.69
C VAL A 6 16.09 9.12 -9.76
N TYR A 7 15.21 10.05 -10.11
CA TYR A 7 13.98 10.32 -9.38
C TYR A 7 12.78 9.75 -10.15
N TYR A 8 12.18 8.68 -9.61
CA TYR A 8 11.06 8.00 -10.25
C TYR A 8 9.77 8.81 -10.13
N ARG A 9 9.13 9.07 -11.26
CA ARG A 9 7.75 9.57 -11.38
C ARG A 9 6.84 8.62 -12.15
N SER A 10 7.34 7.41 -12.38
CA SER A 10 6.71 6.29 -13.07
C SER A 10 7.33 4.99 -12.54
N GLY A 11 6.88 3.85 -13.04
CA GLY A 11 7.42 2.53 -12.71
C GLY A 11 6.80 1.90 -11.47
N TYR A 12 5.66 2.43 -11.00
CA TYR A 12 4.87 1.91 -9.87
C TYR A 12 3.58 1.18 -10.31
N THR A 13 3.30 1.14 -11.62
CA THR A 13 2.21 0.35 -12.19
C THR A 13 2.72 -0.54 -13.33
N PRO A 14 2.18 -1.75 -13.53
CA PRO A 14 2.55 -2.60 -14.67
C PRO A 14 2.33 -1.95 -16.04
N ARG A 15 1.45 -0.94 -16.14
CA ARG A 15 1.24 -0.19 -17.38
C ARG A 15 2.47 0.59 -17.84
N ASP A 16 3.39 0.88 -16.91
CA ASP A 16 4.67 1.53 -17.23
C ASP A 16 5.70 0.55 -17.80
N TYR A 17 5.38 -0.74 -17.88
CA TYR A 17 6.26 -1.81 -18.38
C TYR A 17 5.55 -2.62 -19.49
N PRO A 18 5.25 -2.01 -20.64
CA PRO A 18 4.57 -2.71 -21.74
C PRO A 18 5.44 -3.80 -22.38
N SER A 19 6.77 -3.78 -22.17
CA SER A 19 7.70 -4.75 -22.73
C SER A 19 8.89 -5.02 -21.81
N GLU A 20 9.76 -5.95 -22.21
CA GLU A 20 11.04 -6.20 -21.54
C GLU A 20 12.00 -5.01 -21.60
N SER A 21 11.81 -4.06 -22.53
CA SER A 21 12.65 -2.86 -22.64
C SER A 21 12.64 -2.05 -21.35
N GLU A 22 11.45 -1.83 -20.78
CA GLU A 22 11.29 -1.03 -19.56
C GLU A 22 11.84 -1.75 -18.32
N TRP A 23 11.72 -3.08 -18.28
CA TRP A 23 12.34 -3.91 -17.24
C TRP A 23 13.86 -3.85 -17.30
N ASN A 24 14.44 -3.97 -18.51
CA ASN A 24 15.88 -3.84 -18.73
C ASN A 24 16.37 -2.43 -18.35
N ALA A 25 15.62 -1.38 -18.70
CA ALA A 25 15.94 -0.02 -18.31
C ALA A 25 15.91 0.17 -16.78
N ARG A 26 14.90 -0.38 -16.10
CA ARG A 26 14.81 -0.35 -14.64
C ARG A 26 16.00 -1.07 -14.00
N LEU A 27 16.35 -2.25 -14.49
CA LEU A 27 17.50 -3.02 -13.99
C LEU A 27 18.81 -2.26 -14.19
N LEU A 28 19.03 -1.68 -15.37
CA LEU A 28 20.22 -0.89 -15.69
C LEU A 28 20.38 0.29 -14.72
N ILE A 29 19.29 1.00 -14.43
CA ILE A 29 19.30 2.11 -13.47
C ILE A 29 19.66 1.60 -12.07
N GLU A 30 19.03 0.52 -11.60
CA GLU A 30 19.29 -0.02 -10.26
C GLU A 30 20.74 -0.50 -10.10
N GLN A 31 21.34 -1.06 -11.15
CA GLN A 31 22.75 -1.48 -11.20
C GLN A 31 23.75 -0.32 -11.29
N SER A 32 23.30 0.89 -11.62
CA SER A 32 24.19 2.07 -11.74
C SER A 32 24.60 2.66 -10.38
N SER A 33 25.63 3.53 -10.40
CA SER A 33 26.07 4.30 -9.24
C SER A 33 25.17 5.50 -8.89
N ALA A 34 24.18 5.82 -9.73
CA ALA A 34 23.24 6.89 -9.42
C ALA A 34 22.47 6.59 -8.13
N VAL A 35 22.12 7.62 -7.37
CA VAL A 35 21.23 7.51 -6.20
C VAL A 35 19.79 7.38 -6.70
N LYS A 36 19.10 6.31 -6.33
CA LYS A 36 17.70 6.07 -6.73
C LYS A 36 16.74 6.64 -5.70
N CYS A 37 15.70 7.33 -6.15
CA CYS A 37 14.63 7.88 -5.32
C CYS A 37 13.26 7.41 -5.86
N PRO A 38 12.67 6.34 -5.30
CA PRO A 38 13.26 5.37 -4.36
C PRO A 38 14.11 4.30 -5.08
N SER A 39 14.97 3.58 -4.33
CA SER A 39 15.56 2.31 -4.81
C SER A 39 14.51 1.19 -4.88
N ILE A 40 14.83 0.09 -5.56
CA ILE A 40 13.92 -1.06 -5.64
C ILE A 40 13.55 -1.62 -4.25
N ALA A 41 14.47 -1.62 -3.28
CA ALA A 41 14.19 -2.05 -1.91
C ALA A 41 13.18 -1.13 -1.20
N TYR A 42 13.31 0.19 -1.35
CA TYR A 42 12.34 1.15 -0.81
C TYR A 42 10.98 1.04 -1.52
N HIS A 43 10.97 0.74 -2.82
CA HIS A 43 9.73 0.48 -3.55
C HIS A 43 9.00 -0.75 -2.99
N LEU A 44 9.71 -1.86 -2.75
CA LEU A 44 9.14 -3.07 -2.15
C LEU A 44 8.65 -2.84 -0.71
N ALA A 45 9.35 -2.00 0.06
CA ALA A 45 8.93 -1.63 1.41
C ALA A 45 7.57 -0.89 1.44
N GLY A 46 7.16 -0.26 0.34
CA GLY A 46 5.86 0.42 0.18
C GLY A 46 4.67 -0.51 -0.14
N THR A 47 4.95 -1.80 -0.37
CA THR A 47 3.89 -2.78 -0.70
C THR A 47 2.92 -2.98 0.46
N LYS A 48 1.67 -3.30 0.12
CA LYS A 48 0.62 -3.54 1.11
C LYS A 48 0.93 -4.78 1.95
N LYS A 49 1.61 -5.77 1.38
CA LYS A 49 2.10 -6.93 2.11
C LYS A 49 3.08 -6.55 3.20
N ILE A 50 4.08 -5.71 2.93
CA ILE A 50 5.03 -5.24 3.96
C ILE A 50 4.31 -4.41 5.03
N GLN A 51 3.37 -3.53 4.64
CA GLN A 51 2.52 -2.80 5.59
C GLN A 51 1.79 -3.75 6.55
N GLN A 52 1.23 -4.85 6.04
CA GLN A 52 0.54 -5.86 6.84
C GLN A 52 1.50 -6.68 7.72
N GLU A 53 2.65 -7.10 7.21
CA GLU A 53 3.65 -7.83 7.98
C GLU A 53 4.19 -7.00 9.15
N LEU A 54 4.46 -5.71 8.94
CA LEU A 54 4.89 -4.80 10.00
C LEU A 54 3.84 -4.64 11.11
N ALA A 55 2.56 -4.85 10.82
CA ALA A 55 1.51 -4.78 11.83
C ALA A 55 1.47 -5.99 12.78
N LYS A 56 2.13 -7.11 12.43
CA LYS A 56 2.17 -8.30 13.28
C LYS A 56 2.90 -8.02 14.61
N PRO A 57 2.46 -8.63 15.72
CA PRO A 57 3.18 -8.56 16.99
C PRO A 57 4.66 -8.98 16.84
N GLY A 58 5.58 -8.22 17.41
CA GLY A 58 7.02 -8.54 17.41
C GLY A 58 7.78 -8.25 16.11
N VAL A 59 7.12 -7.86 15.01
CA VAL A 59 7.83 -7.62 13.73
C VAL A 59 8.47 -6.24 13.68
N LEU A 60 7.80 -5.17 14.14
CA LEU A 60 8.37 -3.82 14.20
C LEU A 60 9.65 -3.77 15.04
N GLU A 61 9.66 -4.51 16.15
CA GLU A 61 10.76 -4.61 17.10
C GLU A 61 12.04 -5.20 16.47
N ARG A 62 11.95 -5.83 15.29
CA ARG A 62 13.12 -6.31 14.53
C ARG A 62 13.84 -5.20 13.77
N PHE A 63 13.18 -4.07 13.55
CA PHE A 63 13.67 -2.96 12.73
C PHE A 63 13.90 -1.67 13.52
N MET A 64 13.45 -1.63 14.78
CA MET A 64 13.48 -0.45 15.63
C MET A 64 13.67 -0.86 17.09
N ASP A 65 14.51 -0.12 17.82
CA ASP A 65 14.76 -0.34 19.26
C ASP A 65 14.01 0.65 20.16
N ASN A 66 13.69 1.85 19.64
CA ASN A 66 13.04 2.90 20.42
C ASN A 66 11.57 2.54 20.71
N LYS A 67 11.30 2.14 21.96
CA LYS A 67 9.96 1.73 22.42
C LYS A 67 8.89 2.81 22.27
N ASP A 68 9.24 4.08 22.46
CA ASP A 68 8.30 5.18 22.33
C ASP A 68 7.88 5.38 20.87
N ASP A 69 8.82 5.26 19.93
CA ASP A 69 8.52 5.37 18.50
C ASP A 69 7.74 4.16 17.98
N ILE A 70 8.05 2.94 18.46
CA ILE A 70 7.25 1.74 18.19
C ILE A 70 5.81 1.95 18.69
N ALA A 71 5.63 2.48 19.90
CA ALA A 71 4.32 2.75 20.45
C ALA A 71 3.55 3.80 19.63
N LYS A 72 4.21 4.86 19.15
CA LYS A 72 3.60 5.86 18.25
C LYS A 72 3.17 5.23 16.92
N LEU A 73 4.02 4.42 16.30
CA LEU A 73 3.71 3.74 15.03
C LEU A 73 2.53 2.79 15.17
N ARG A 74 2.54 1.94 16.22
CA ARG A 74 1.44 0.99 16.48
C ARG A 74 0.10 1.69 16.68
N LYS A 75 0.06 2.88 17.29
CA LYS A 75 -1.18 3.68 17.43
C LYS A 75 -1.78 4.11 16.09
N CYS A 76 -0.97 4.21 15.04
CA CYS A 76 -1.43 4.59 13.69
C CYS A 76 -1.85 3.39 12.83
N PHE A 77 -1.65 2.15 13.29
CA PHE A 77 -2.03 0.97 12.54
C PHE A 77 -3.50 0.64 12.75
N ALA A 78 -4.25 0.51 11.65
CA ALA A 78 -5.54 -0.15 11.66
C ALA A 78 -5.35 -1.67 11.69
N GLY A 79 -6.44 -2.43 11.83
CA GLY A 79 -6.39 -3.87 11.65
C GLY A 79 -5.91 -4.25 10.24
N LEU A 80 -4.90 -5.11 10.17
CA LEU A 80 -4.23 -5.55 8.94
C LEU A 80 -3.97 -7.05 9.03
N TRP A 81 -4.47 -7.82 8.06
CA TRP A 81 -4.47 -9.27 8.08
C TRP A 81 -4.11 -9.86 6.73
N SER A 82 -3.41 -10.99 6.75
CA SER A 82 -3.17 -11.82 5.57
C SER A 82 -4.37 -12.75 5.33
N LEU A 83 -4.49 -13.23 4.10
CA LEU A 83 -5.55 -14.17 3.69
C LEU A 83 -5.25 -15.65 4.06
N ASP A 84 -4.42 -15.87 5.07
CA ASP A 84 -4.22 -17.16 5.74
C ASP A 84 -4.97 -17.22 7.09
N ASP A 85 -5.41 -16.08 7.62
CA ASP A 85 -6.21 -15.98 8.84
C ASP A 85 -7.69 -16.32 8.56
N GLN A 86 -8.04 -17.59 8.74
CA GLN A 86 -9.37 -18.12 8.47
C GLN A 86 -10.47 -17.47 9.33
N GLU A 87 -10.16 -17.03 10.55
CA GLU A 87 -11.14 -16.35 11.40
C GLU A 87 -11.50 -14.97 10.84
N ILE A 88 -10.49 -14.23 10.37
CA ILE A 88 -10.69 -12.92 9.76
C ILE A 88 -11.38 -13.05 8.41
N ILE A 89 -11.03 -14.04 7.59
CA ILE A 89 -11.73 -14.31 6.33
C ILE A 89 -13.22 -14.55 6.59
N LYS A 90 -13.57 -15.39 7.56
CA LYS A 90 -14.97 -15.64 7.92
C LYS A 90 -15.69 -14.35 8.33
N LYS A 91 -15.06 -13.53 9.19
CA LYS A 91 -15.61 -12.23 9.61
C LYS A 91 -15.80 -11.28 8.43
N ALA A 92 -14.88 -11.25 7.48
CA ALA A 92 -14.95 -10.40 6.29
C ALA A 92 -16.02 -10.88 5.30
N ILE A 93 -16.28 -12.19 5.21
CA ILE A 93 -17.42 -12.72 4.44
C ILE A 93 -18.75 -12.35 5.10
N GLU A 94 -18.85 -12.46 6.42
CA GLU A 94 -20.08 -12.14 7.16
C GLU A 94 -20.40 -10.64 7.13
N LYS A 95 -19.40 -9.78 7.34
CA LYS A 95 -19.54 -8.31 7.45
C LYS A 95 -18.57 -7.57 6.52
N PRO A 96 -18.71 -7.72 5.19
CA PRO A 96 -17.75 -7.21 4.22
C PRO A 96 -17.64 -5.67 4.22
N GLU A 97 -18.67 -4.97 4.66
CA GLU A 97 -18.70 -3.51 4.76
C GLU A 97 -17.66 -2.95 5.73
N LEU A 98 -17.18 -3.76 6.69
CA LEU A 98 -16.16 -3.41 7.68
C LEU A 98 -14.73 -3.61 7.19
N PHE A 99 -14.54 -4.16 6.00
CA PHE A 99 -13.23 -4.52 5.46
C PHE A 99 -12.97 -3.85 4.12
N VAL A 100 -11.69 -3.76 3.79
CA VAL A 100 -11.19 -3.40 2.46
C VAL A 100 -10.18 -4.47 2.07
N MET A 101 -10.34 -5.06 0.90
CA MET A 101 -9.38 -6.00 0.35
C MET A 101 -8.48 -5.27 -0.65
N LYS A 102 -7.16 -5.41 -0.50
CA LYS A 102 -6.17 -4.62 -1.26
C LYS A 102 -5.18 -5.53 -2.00
N PRO A 103 -5.09 -5.46 -3.33
CA PRO A 103 -4.02 -6.10 -4.07
C PRO A 103 -2.68 -5.36 -3.89
N GLN A 104 -1.57 -6.00 -4.28
CA GLN A 104 -0.23 -5.39 -4.30
C GLN A 104 -0.06 -4.38 -5.46
N ARG A 105 -0.89 -3.33 -5.50
CA ARG A 105 -0.82 -2.27 -6.52
C ARG A 105 -0.80 -0.87 -5.88
N GLU A 106 -0.22 0.08 -6.60
CA GLU A 106 -0.20 1.51 -6.26
C GLU A 106 -1.02 2.33 -7.27
N GLY A 107 -1.22 3.63 -6.99
CA GLY A 107 -1.86 4.56 -7.94
C GLY A 107 -3.39 4.67 -7.85
N GLY A 108 -4.02 4.12 -6.80
CA GLY A 108 -5.47 4.23 -6.57
C GLY A 108 -6.32 3.33 -7.48
N GLY A 109 -7.59 3.14 -7.11
CA GLY A 109 -8.58 2.41 -7.93
C GLY A 109 -8.51 0.88 -7.92
N ASN A 110 -7.62 0.27 -7.12
CA ASN A 110 -7.45 -1.19 -7.08
C ASN A 110 -8.11 -1.88 -5.87
N ASN A 111 -8.64 -1.13 -4.90
CA ASN A 111 -9.21 -1.69 -3.68
C ASN A 111 -10.62 -2.26 -3.94
N ILE A 112 -10.95 -3.32 -3.24
CA ILE A 112 -12.25 -4.01 -3.29
C ILE A 112 -13.01 -3.73 -1.99
N TYR A 113 -14.31 -3.44 -2.07
CA TYR A 113 -15.15 -3.02 -0.96
C TYR A 113 -16.52 -3.71 -0.97
N GLY A 114 -17.18 -3.78 0.19
CA GLY A 114 -18.57 -4.22 0.27
C GLY A 114 -18.76 -5.63 -0.27
N ASP A 115 -19.89 -5.90 -0.92
CA ASP A 115 -20.21 -7.25 -1.39
C ASP A 115 -19.13 -7.86 -2.30
N ASP A 116 -18.39 -7.03 -3.06
CA ASP A 116 -17.26 -7.50 -3.87
C ASP A 116 -16.16 -8.16 -3.04
N VAL A 117 -15.95 -7.73 -1.77
CA VAL A 117 -15.02 -8.39 -0.83
C VAL A 117 -15.50 -9.81 -0.55
N ARG A 118 -16.78 -9.96 -0.22
CA ARG A 118 -17.38 -11.27 0.06
C ARG A 118 -17.26 -12.19 -1.16
N GLU A 119 -17.64 -11.70 -2.33
CA GLU A 119 -17.59 -12.46 -3.57
C GLU A 119 -16.17 -12.90 -3.92
N ASN A 120 -15.18 -12.02 -3.78
CA ASN A 120 -13.78 -12.34 -4.03
C ASN A 120 -13.23 -13.36 -3.02
N LEU A 121 -13.53 -13.23 -1.73
CA LEU A 121 -13.10 -14.21 -0.72
C LEU A 121 -13.71 -15.59 -0.97
N LEU A 122 -15.00 -15.66 -1.31
CA LEU A 122 -15.67 -16.92 -1.66
C LEU A 122 -15.12 -17.54 -2.95
N ARG A 123 -14.73 -16.72 -3.94
CA ARG A 123 -14.06 -17.19 -5.16
C ARG A 123 -12.70 -17.80 -4.84
N LEU A 124 -11.87 -17.07 -4.09
CA LEU A 124 -10.54 -17.51 -3.69
C LEU A 124 -10.56 -18.84 -2.90
N GLN A 125 -11.55 -19.03 -2.03
CA GLN A 125 -11.73 -20.31 -1.32
C GLN A 125 -12.01 -21.51 -2.24
N ARG A 126 -12.53 -21.29 -3.47
CA ARG A 126 -12.77 -22.35 -4.45
C ARG A 126 -11.57 -22.62 -5.35
N GLU A 127 -10.76 -21.61 -5.65
CA GLU A 127 -9.70 -21.66 -6.65
C GLU A 127 -8.33 -22.10 -6.09
N GLY A 128 -8.18 -22.17 -4.76
CA GLY A 128 -7.00 -22.68 -4.07
C GLY A 128 -6.13 -21.58 -3.44
N GLU A 129 -5.16 -21.99 -2.60
CA GLU A 129 -4.42 -21.07 -1.72
C GLU A 129 -3.43 -20.14 -2.43
N GLU A 130 -3.00 -20.45 -3.66
CA GLU A 130 -1.94 -19.67 -4.34
C GLU A 130 -2.37 -18.22 -4.68
N GLU A 131 -3.64 -17.99 -5.03
CA GLU A 131 -4.13 -16.64 -5.34
C GLU A 131 -4.32 -15.76 -4.08
N ASN A 132 -4.38 -16.35 -2.89
CA ASN A 132 -4.59 -15.63 -1.64
C ASN A 132 -3.42 -14.68 -1.31
N ALA A 133 -2.21 -15.02 -1.75
CA ALA A 133 -1.01 -14.23 -1.50
C ALA A 133 -1.03 -12.85 -2.18
N ALA A 134 -1.89 -12.64 -3.19
CA ALA A 134 -1.97 -11.39 -3.93
C ALA A 134 -2.63 -10.24 -3.14
N TYR A 135 -3.33 -10.55 -2.04
CA TYR A 135 -4.16 -9.58 -1.32
C TYR A 135 -3.87 -9.54 0.18
N ILE A 136 -4.25 -8.42 0.80
CA ILE A 136 -4.40 -8.29 2.25
C ILE A 136 -5.83 -7.85 2.58
N LEU A 137 -6.29 -8.16 3.79
CA LEU A 137 -7.47 -7.53 4.38
C LEU A 137 -7.02 -6.39 5.30
N MET A 138 -7.74 -5.29 5.21
CA MET A 138 -7.56 -4.15 6.10
C MET A 138 -8.91 -3.76 6.70
N GLN A 139 -8.91 -3.38 7.97
CA GLN A 139 -10.04 -2.75 8.62
C GLN A 139 -10.42 -1.48 7.86
N ARG A 140 -11.71 -1.36 7.50
CA ARG A 140 -12.22 -0.12 6.91
C ARG A 140 -12.28 0.97 7.98
N ILE A 141 -11.73 2.12 7.64
CA ILE A 141 -11.78 3.32 8.47
C ILE A 141 -13.01 4.13 8.05
N PHE A 142 -13.74 4.65 9.03
CA PHE A 142 -14.94 5.47 8.81
C PHE A 142 -14.73 6.88 9.38
N PRO A 143 -14.12 7.80 8.61
CA PRO A 143 -13.93 9.18 9.05
C PRO A 143 -15.26 9.93 9.18
N LYS A 144 -15.23 11.05 9.91
CA LYS A 144 -16.38 11.97 9.95
C LYS A 144 -16.63 12.54 8.54
N VAL A 145 -17.85 12.38 8.06
CA VAL A 145 -18.32 12.99 6.81
C VAL A 145 -18.53 14.48 7.01
N SER A 146 -18.09 15.28 6.05
CA SER A 146 -18.23 16.73 6.05
C SER A 146 -18.95 17.19 4.77
N ASN A 147 -19.82 18.18 4.90
CA ASN A 147 -20.41 18.86 3.74
C ASN A 147 -19.35 19.79 3.13
N VAL A 148 -19.04 19.60 1.85
CA VAL A 148 -17.99 20.32 1.13
C VAL A 148 -18.50 20.86 -0.21
N PHE A 149 -17.76 21.82 -0.76
CA PHE A 149 -17.91 22.23 -2.15
C PHE A 149 -16.73 21.64 -2.95
N LEU A 150 -17.04 20.80 -3.94
CA LEU A 150 -16.08 20.21 -4.85
C LEU A 150 -16.03 21.05 -6.12
N LEU A 151 -14.88 21.65 -6.43
CA LEU A 151 -14.66 22.42 -7.65
C LEU A 151 -13.87 21.56 -8.66
N ARG A 152 -14.44 21.35 -9.85
CA ARG A 152 -13.77 20.66 -10.96
C ARG A 152 -14.17 21.34 -12.27
N ASP A 153 -13.20 21.64 -13.12
CA ASP A 153 -13.40 22.26 -14.44
C ASP A 153 -14.26 23.54 -14.39
N GLY A 154 -14.07 24.34 -13.34
CA GLY A 154 -14.81 25.59 -13.12
C GLY A 154 -16.24 25.42 -12.60
N VAL A 155 -16.73 24.18 -12.41
CA VAL A 155 -18.06 23.88 -11.88
C VAL A 155 -17.95 23.42 -10.43
N TYR A 156 -18.78 23.99 -9.55
CA TYR A 156 -18.84 23.56 -8.14
C TYR A 156 -20.04 22.66 -7.88
N HIS A 157 -19.84 21.66 -7.01
CA HIS A 157 -20.88 20.75 -6.53
C HIS A 157 -20.86 20.74 -5.00
N LYS A 158 -22.03 20.85 -4.37
CA LYS A 158 -22.17 20.65 -2.93
C LYS A 158 -22.43 19.17 -2.66
N ASP A 159 -21.57 18.54 -1.89
CA ASP A 159 -21.68 17.12 -1.58
C ASP A 159 -21.09 16.79 -0.20
N GLN A 160 -21.17 15.53 0.19
CA GLN A 160 -20.57 14.95 1.38
C GLN A 160 -19.25 14.25 1.03
N ALA A 161 -18.19 14.58 1.76
CA ALA A 161 -16.88 13.97 1.56
C ALA A 161 -16.19 13.57 2.87
N ILE A 162 -15.21 12.70 2.72
CA ILE A 162 -14.20 12.41 3.74
C ILE A 162 -12.85 12.94 3.26
N SER A 163 -11.93 13.17 4.19
CA SER A 163 -10.57 13.63 3.90
C SER A 163 -9.55 12.59 4.34
N GLU A 164 -8.48 12.47 3.58
CA GLU A 164 -7.29 11.68 3.91
C GLU A 164 -6.09 12.63 4.00
N LEU A 165 -5.38 12.61 5.13
CA LEU A 165 -4.22 13.48 5.38
C LEU A 165 -2.94 12.77 4.96
N GLY A 166 -2.25 13.31 3.95
CA GLY A 166 -0.90 12.89 3.57
C GLY A 166 0.18 13.76 4.23
N VAL A 167 1.20 13.13 4.80
CA VAL A 167 2.37 13.82 5.38
C VAL A 167 3.62 13.42 4.60
N TYR A 168 4.30 14.38 3.97
CA TYR A 168 5.52 14.14 3.22
C TYR A 168 6.74 14.04 4.15
N GLY A 169 7.63 13.09 3.86
CA GLY A 169 8.92 12.94 4.53
C GLY A 169 10.04 12.74 3.49
N ALA A 170 11.21 13.29 3.75
CA ALA A 170 12.40 13.12 2.94
C ALA A 170 13.56 12.62 3.81
N TYR A 171 14.36 11.70 3.28
CA TYR A 171 15.49 11.12 3.98
C TYR A 171 16.67 10.91 3.03
N LEU A 172 17.85 11.32 3.48
CA LEU A 172 19.13 11.05 2.83
C LEU A 172 20.12 10.66 3.92
N ARG A 173 20.91 9.62 3.66
CA ARG A 173 22.05 9.25 4.50
C ARG A 173 23.27 9.02 3.64
N SER A 174 24.41 9.49 4.14
CA SER A 174 25.72 8.96 3.78
C SER A 174 26.28 8.29 5.03
N LYS A 175 27.08 7.25 4.87
CA LYS A 175 27.99 6.91 5.96
C LYS A 175 29.11 7.95 5.91
N ASP A 176 29.48 8.50 7.06
CA ASP A 176 30.82 9.05 7.20
C ASP A 176 31.80 7.86 7.24
N GLU A 177 33.00 8.03 6.69
CA GLU A 177 34.05 6.98 6.74
C GLU A 177 34.36 6.54 8.18
#